data_AF-A0A521CC70-F1
#
_entry.id   AF-A0A521CC70-F1
#
_cell.length_a   1.000
_cell.length_b   1.000
_cell.length_c   1.000
_cell.angle_alpha   90.00
_cell.angle_beta   90.00
_cell.angle_gamma   90.00
#
_symmetry.space_group_name_H-M   'P 1'
#
loop_
_entity.id
_entity.type
_entity.pdbx_description
1 polymer ?
#
loop_
_entity_poly.entity_id
_entity_poly.type
_entity_poly.pdbx_seq_one_letter_code
_entity_poly.pdbx_strand_id
1 'polypeptide(L)'
;MARIFIGFMICFLFLNCDKKENAPYLISIEKIKLLNELKKKNIPPPPPGFYSYNNIIIDQKGNFYFYQRESTPWHCIPSEKDTIPDFFDIKPIEITKIPNNTITDFIKQNVTSKNEMKRILIIASQNDTIKDKTLISYLNENELRAFCIRRTTQEEDTVLKYKKNNEYYSYKNIKWDQNRIILPFYKTEAK
;
A
#
# COMPACT_ATOMS: atom_id res chain seq x y z
N MET A 1 15.41 -38.33 -46.18
CA MET A 1 14.94 -38.37 -44.79
C MET A 1 15.58 -37.31 -43.90
N ALA A 2 16.89 -37.02 -44.02
CA ALA A 2 17.56 -35.99 -43.21
C ALA A 2 17.00 -34.55 -43.36
N ARG A 3 16.47 -34.18 -44.54
CA ARG A 3 15.90 -32.84 -44.78
C ARG A 3 14.56 -32.57 -44.09
N ILE A 4 13.77 -33.62 -43.79
CA ILE A 4 12.49 -33.49 -43.08
C ILE A 4 12.74 -33.32 -41.57
N PHE A 5 13.79 -33.96 -41.05
CA PHE A 5 14.21 -33.83 -39.65
C PHE A 5 14.69 -32.41 -39.30
N ILE A 6 15.39 -31.73 -40.21
CA ILE A 6 15.89 -30.36 -39.98
C ILE A 6 14.73 -29.36 -39.92
N GLY A 7 13.71 -29.52 -40.78
CA GLY A 7 12.50 -28.67 -40.75
C GLY A 7 11.70 -28.83 -39.45
N PHE A 8 11.57 -30.06 -38.95
CA PHE A 8 10.88 -30.34 -37.68
C PHE A 8 11.63 -29.77 -36.46
N MET A 9 12.97 -29.76 -36.50
CA MET A 9 13.81 -29.22 -35.42
C MET A 9 13.75 -27.68 -35.33
N ILE A 10 13.53 -26.99 -36.45
CA ILE A 10 13.38 -25.52 -36.49
C ILE A 10 12.01 -25.08 -35.94
N CYS A 11 10.95 -25.88 -36.12
CA CYS A 11 9.63 -25.58 -35.56
C CYS A 11 9.58 -25.65 -34.02
N PHE A 12 10.47 -26.43 -33.38
CA PHE A 12 10.59 -26.47 -31.92
C PHE A 12 11.27 -25.23 -31.31
N LEU A 13 12.04 -24.47 -32.10
CA LEU A 13 12.75 -23.27 -31.61
C LEU A 13 11.83 -22.04 -31.47
N PHE A 14 10.65 -22.06 -32.08
CA PHE A 14 9.64 -20.98 -31.97
C PHE A 14 8.51 -21.28 -30.98
N LEU A 15 8.59 -22.40 -30.24
CA LEU A 15 7.63 -22.75 -29.18
C LEU A 15 7.97 -22.15 -27.81
N ASN A 16 9.02 -21.33 -27.71
CA ASN A 16 9.17 -20.42 -26.57
C ASN A 16 8.17 -19.26 -26.73
N CYS A 17 6.90 -19.60 -26.53
CA CYS A 17 5.88 -18.64 -26.20
C CYS A 17 6.31 -18.04 -24.86
N ASP A 18 6.95 -16.86 -24.90
CA ASP A 18 7.22 -16.08 -23.71
C ASP A 18 5.89 -15.92 -22.99
N LYS A 19 5.69 -16.70 -21.91
CA LYS A 19 4.55 -16.54 -21.01
C LYS A 19 4.57 -15.08 -20.62
N LYS A 20 3.60 -14.32 -21.15
CA LYS A 20 3.41 -12.89 -20.92
C LYS A 20 3.59 -12.63 -19.43
N GLU A 21 4.79 -12.20 -19.06
CA GLU A 21 5.11 -12.04 -17.66
C GLU A 21 4.27 -10.85 -17.22
N ASN A 22 3.30 -11.09 -16.33
CA ASN A 22 2.43 -10.02 -15.86
C ASN A 22 3.32 -8.91 -15.29
N ALA A 23 3.28 -7.75 -15.95
CA ALA A 23 4.07 -6.58 -15.60
C ALA A 23 3.86 -6.27 -14.10
N PRO A 24 4.91 -5.82 -13.40
CA PRO A 24 4.79 -5.57 -11.97
C PRO A 24 3.79 -4.43 -11.71
N TYR A 25 3.09 -4.48 -10.58
CA TYR A 25 2.11 -3.46 -10.22
C TYR A 25 2.83 -2.15 -9.89
N LEU A 26 2.51 -1.07 -10.61
CA LEU A 26 3.11 0.25 -10.43
C LEU A 26 2.07 1.23 -9.89
N ILE A 27 2.26 1.68 -8.65
CA ILE A 27 1.31 2.52 -7.91
C ILE A 27 1.04 3.83 -8.66
N SER A 28 2.09 4.50 -9.14
CA SER A 28 1.97 5.73 -9.92
C SER A 28 1.12 5.56 -11.19
N ILE A 29 1.32 4.46 -11.92
CA ILE A 29 0.60 4.16 -13.17
C ILE A 29 -0.87 3.83 -12.89
N GLU A 30 -1.15 2.98 -11.92
CA GLU A 30 -2.52 2.60 -11.58
C GLU A 30 -3.33 3.79 -11.05
N LYS A 31 -2.69 4.70 -10.30
CA LYS A 31 -3.30 5.97 -9.92
C LYS A 31 -3.68 6.82 -11.12
N ILE A 32 -2.79 6.97 -12.11
CA ILE A 32 -3.08 7.75 -13.32
C ILE A 32 -4.22 7.10 -14.12
N LYS A 33 -4.22 5.78 -14.26
CA LYS A 33 -5.30 5.04 -14.93
C LYS A 33 -6.65 5.31 -14.27
N LEU A 34 -6.74 5.16 -12.95
CA LEU A 34 -7.97 5.43 -12.19
C LEU A 34 -8.45 6.88 -12.39
N LEU A 35 -7.57 7.86 -12.25
CA LEU A 35 -7.93 9.28 -12.42
C LEU A 35 -8.45 9.57 -13.84
N ASN A 36 -7.83 8.97 -14.86
CA ASN A 36 -8.28 9.11 -16.25
C ASN A 36 -9.67 8.48 -16.47
N GLU A 37 -9.95 7.33 -15.85
CA GLU A 37 -11.26 6.69 -15.92
C GLU A 37 -12.35 7.52 -15.22
N LEU A 38 -12.07 8.06 -14.03
CA LEU A 38 -12.98 8.93 -13.31
C LEU A 38 -13.29 10.20 -14.11
N LYS A 39 -12.26 10.82 -14.70
CA LYS A 39 -12.41 11.99 -15.58
C LYS A 39 -13.29 11.68 -16.79
N LYS A 40 -13.11 10.54 -17.46
CA LYS A 40 -13.96 10.12 -18.59
C LYS A 40 -15.43 9.96 -18.19
N LYS A 41 -15.70 9.56 -16.94
CA LYS A 41 -17.04 9.36 -16.40
C LYS A 41 -17.61 10.62 -15.72
N ASN A 42 -16.89 11.74 -15.71
CA ASN A 42 -17.23 12.96 -14.96
C ASN A 42 -17.50 12.70 -13.46
N ILE A 43 -16.80 11.72 -12.87
CA ILE A 43 -16.86 11.41 -11.45
C ILE A 43 -15.71 12.16 -10.76
N PRO A 44 -15.97 12.96 -9.70
CA PRO A 44 -14.88 13.60 -8.96
C PRO A 44 -13.97 12.54 -8.32
N PRO A 45 -12.65 12.77 -8.27
CA PRO A 45 -11.74 11.83 -7.62
C PRO A 45 -12.11 11.68 -6.14
N PRO A 46 -12.03 10.45 -5.59
CA PRO A 46 -12.24 10.26 -4.15
C PRO A 46 -11.15 11.00 -3.36
N PRO A 47 -11.45 11.49 -2.15
CA PRO A 47 -10.42 11.98 -1.23
C PRO A 47 -9.36 10.90 -1.01
N PRO A 48 -8.07 11.27 -0.90
CA PRO A 48 -7.02 10.29 -0.65
C PRO A 48 -7.19 9.65 0.73
N GLY A 49 -7.46 8.34 0.74
CA GLY A 49 -7.43 7.54 1.95
C GLY A 49 -5.99 7.22 2.33
N PHE A 50 -5.44 7.93 3.32
CA PHE A 50 -4.10 7.60 3.84
C PHE A 50 -4.14 6.48 4.84
N TYR A 51 -5.11 6.43 5.74
CA TYR A 51 -5.16 5.42 6.79
C TYR A 51 -6.56 4.83 6.87
N SER A 52 -6.64 3.57 7.30
CA SER A 52 -7.90 2.94 7.69
C SER A 52 -7.73 2.20 9.03
N TYR A 53 -8.74 1.42 9.40
CA TYR A 53 -8.64 0.50 10.52
C TYR A 53 -7.49 -0.51 10.37
N ASN A 54 -7.25 -1.00 9.14
CA ASN A 54 -6.22 -1.99 8.83
C ASN A 54 -5.21 -1.42 7.85
N ASN A 55 -3.94 -1.42 8.22
CA ASN A 55 -2.88 -0.85 7.40
C ASN A 55 -1.74 -1.86 7.27
N ILE A 56 -1.31 -2.09 6.04
CA ILE A 56 -0.12 -2.87 5.70
C ILE A 56 0.94 -1.93 5.16
N ILE A 57 2.18 -2.06 5.64
CA ILE A 57 3.36 -1.40 5.08
C ILE A 57 4.23 -2.45 4.39
N ILE A 58 4.60 -2.19 3.14
CA ILE A 58 5.58 -2.94 2.37
C ILE A 58 6.87 -2.15 2.35
N ASP A 59 7.94 -2.71 2.92
CA ASP A 59 9.23 -2.04 2.92
C ASP A 59 9.97 -2.11 1.58
N GLN A 60 11.10 -1.41 1.49
CA GLN A 60 11.95 -1.41 0.29
C GLN A 60 12.41 -2.82 -0.16
N LYS A 61 12.46 -3.79 0.76
CA LYS A 61 12.85 -5.19 0.49
C LYS A 61 11.65 -6.09 0.20
N GLY A 62 10.43 -5.55 0.21
CA GLY A 62 9.19 -6.31 0.02
C GLY A 62 8.72 -7.07 1.26
N ASN A 63 9.20 -6.74 2.45
CA ASN A 63 8.67 -7.33 3.68
C ASN A 63 7.39 -6.62 4.12
N PHE A 64 6.45 -7.39 4.66
CA PHE A 64 5.17 -6.90 5.13
C PHE A 64 5.18 -6.58 6.63
N TYR A 65 4.55 -5.47 6.97
CA TYR A 65 4.28 -5.04 8.33
C TYR A 65 2.82 -4.63 8.44
N PHE A 66 2.24 -4.74 9.63
CA PHE A 66 0.83 -4.48 9.86
C PHE A 66 0.62 -3.69 11.14
N TYR A 67 -0.34 -2.78 11.11
CA TYR A 67 -0.82 -2.08 12.29
C TYR A 67 -2.31 -1.74 12.15
N GLN A 68 -2.97 -1.59 13.29
CA GLN A 68 -4.39 -1.23 13.37
C GLN A 68 -4.58 0.03 14.20
N ARG A 69 -5.67 0.75 13.90
CA ARG A 69 -6.11 1.87 14.72
C ARG A 69 -7.62 1.99 14.71
N GLU A 70 -8.24 2.12 15.88
CA GLU A 70 -9.70 2.19 16.02
C GLU A 70 -10.28 3.47 15.42
N SER A 71 -9.53 4.58 15.45
CA SER A 71 -9.98 5.86 14.91
C SER A 71 -9.10 6.29 13.73
N THR A 72 -9.76 6.68 12.65
CA THR A 72 -9.13 7.26 11.47
C THR A 72 -9.59 8.69 11.31
N PRO A 73 -8.68 9.69 11.23
CA PRO A 73 -9.04 11.03 10.83
C PRO A 73 -9.79 10.95 9.50
N TRP A 74 -11.00 11.49 9.49
CA TRP A 74 -11.84 11.57 8.29
C TRP A 74 -12.24 13.02 8.10
N HIS A 75 -11.80 13.61 7.00
CA HIS A 75 -12.22 14.95 6.58
C HIS A 75 -13.41 14.81 5.63
N CYS A 76 -14.58 15.29 6.06
CA CYS A 76 -15.79 15.29 5.21
C CYS A 76 -15.79 16.41 4.16
N ILE A 77 -14.94 17.42 4.33
CA ILE A 77 -14.89 18.60 3.46
C ILE A 77 -13.58 18.58 2.68
N PRO A 78 -13.63 18.48 1.34
CA PRO A 78 -12.44 18.52 0.53
C PRO A 78 -11.61 19.79 0.77
N SER A 79 -10.32 19.63 1.01
CA SER A 79 -9.33 20.70 1.19
C SER A 79 -8.11 20.47 0.29
N GLU A 80 -7.40 21.54 -0.08
CA GLU A 80 -6.09 21.42 -0.75
C GLU A 80 -5.10 20.60 0.10
N LYS A 81 -5.27 20.65 1.43
CA LYS A 81 -4.48 19.89 2.40
C LYS A 81 -4.81 18.41 2.42
N ASP A 82 -5.90 17.96 1.81
CA ASP A 82 -6.23 16.53 1.77
C ASP A 82 -5.16 15.74 1.03
N THR A 83 -4.31 16.38 0.22
CA THR A 83 -3.17 15.72 -0.41
C THR A 83 -2.02 15.38 0.54
N ILE A 84 -2.07 15.88 1.78
CA ILE A 84 -1.05 15.71 2.81
C ILE A 84 -1.66 14.88 3.96
N PRO A 85 -1.04 13.76 4.36
CA PRO A 85 -1.57 12.94 5.45
C PRO A 85 -1.54 13.67 6.79
N ASP A 86 -2.56 13.49 7.60
CA ASP A 86 -2.49 13.83 9.02
C ASP A 86 -1.47 12.94 9.74
N PHE A 87 -0.88 13.48 10.80
CA PHE A 87 -0.11 12.69 11.73
C PHE A 87 -1.03 11.73 12.48
N PHE A 88 -0.83 10.44 12.23
CA PHE A 88 -1.63 9.37 12.76
C PHE A 88 -1.17 8.94 14.15
N ASP A 89 0.03 9.32 14.60
CA ASP A 89 0.70 8.93 15.85
C ASP A 89 0.92 7.41 16.00
N ILE A 90 1.42 6.75 14.95
CA ILE A 90 1.79 5.34 14.92
C ILE A 90 2.99 5.11 15.83
N LYS A 91 2.94 4.06 16.67
CA LYS A 91 4.08 3.67 17.52
C LYS A 91 4.78 2.43 16.97
N PRO A 92 6.12 2.32 17.11
CA PRO A 92 6.84 1.11 16.69
C PRO A 92 6.30 -0.19 17.32
N ILE A 93 5.82 -0.12 18.56
CA ILE A 93 5.29 -1.29 19.28
C ILE A 93 4.00 -1.84 18.66
N GLU A 94 3.22 -0.99 17.99
CA GLU A 94 1.96 -1.37 17.32
C GLU A 94 2.18 -2.04 15.96
N ILE A 95 3.39 -1.92 15.41
CA ILE A 95 3.75 -2.51 14.11
C ILE A 95 4.18 -3.97 14.31
N THR A 96 3.48 -4.88 13.65
CA THR A 96 3.78 -6.31 13.63
C THR A 96 4.33 -6.73 12.27
N LYS A 97 5.45 -7.46 12.24
CA LYS A 97 5.98 -8.02 10.99
C LYS A 97 5.18 -9.26 10.59
N ILE A 98 4.77 -9.34 9.32
CA ILE A 98 4.06 -10.51 8.77
C ILE A 98 5.08 -11.35 7.97
N PRO A 99 5.10 -12.68 8.13
CA PRO A 99 5.86 -13.56 7.23
C PRO A 99 5.38 -13.42 5.78
N ASN A 100 6.30 -13.23 4.83
CA ASN A 100 5.94 -12.88 3.45
C ASN A 100 5.06 -13.94 2.77
N ASN A 101 5.27 -15.22 3.09
CA ASN A 101 4.50 -16.33 2.53
C ASN A 101 3.08 -16.48 3.10
N THR A 102 2.69 -15.70 4.11
CA THR A 102 1.38 -15.81 4.78
C THR A 102 0.51 -14.56 4.62
N ILE A 103 0.90 -13.61 3.76
CA ILE A 103 0.21 -12.30 3.66
C ILE A 103 -1.28 -12.44 3.31
N THR A 104 -1.63 -13.33 2.39
CA THR A 104 -3.03 -13.54 1.99
C THR A 104 -3.87 -14.13 3.10
N ASP A 105 -3.35 -15.14 3.80
CA ASP A 105 -4.07 -15.77 4.91
C ASP A 105 -4.19 -14.82 6.10
N PHE A 106 -3.15 -14.01 6.33
CA PHE A 106 -3.18 -12.95 7.31
C PHE A 106 -4.31 -11.96 7.02
N ILE A 107 -4.46 -11.49 5.78
CA ILE A 107 -5.53 -10.56 5.38
C ILE A 107 -6.90 -11.22 5.57
N LYS A 108 -7.09 -12.47 5.12
CA LYS A 108 -8.37 -13.19 5.30
C LYS A 108 -8.78 -13.27 6.76
N GLN A 109 -7.84 -13.63 7.63
CA GLN A 109 -8.11 -13.85 9.06
C GLN A 109 -8.29 -12.56 9.85
N ASN A 110 -7.56 -11.49 9.51
CA ASN A 110 -7.50 -10.28 10.34
C ASN A 110 -8.31 -9.11 9.79
N VAL A 111 -8.59 -9.10 8.47
CA VAL A 111 -9.29 -8.01 7.77
C VAL A 111 -10.65 -8.49 7.28
N THR A 112 -10.68 -9.51 6.42
CA THR A 112 -11.91 -9.94 5.74
C THR A 112 -12.96 -10.50 6.70
N SER A 113 -12.54 -11.16 7.77
CA SER A 113 -13.40 -11.77 8.80
C SER A 113 -14.10 -10.77 9.73
N LYS A 114 -13.80 -9.47 9.62
CA LYS A 114 -14.29 -8.42 10.54
C LYS A 114 -15.63 -7.84 10.08
N ASN A 115 -16.24 -7.03 10.95
CA ASN A 115 -17.36 -6.16 10.61
C ASN A 115 -17.06 -5.36 9.32
N GLU A 116 -18.12 -5.07 8.55
CA GLU A 116 -18.04 -4.42 7.24
C GLU A 116 -17.19 -3.14 7.20
N MET A 117 -17.30 -2.26 8.19
CA MET A 117 -16.54 -1.01 8.28
C MET A 117 -15.04 -1.26 8.56
N LYS A 118 -14.72 -2.40 9.18
CA LYS A 118 -13.35 -2.86 9.46
C LYS A 118 -12.79 -3.74 8.34
N ARG A 119 -13.46 -3.86 7.18
CA ARG A 119 -12.95 -4.57 5.98
C ARG A 119 -12.24 -3.65 4.97
N ILE A 120 -12.03 -2.38 5.31
CA ILE A 120 -11.23 -1.45 4.49
C ILE A 120 -9.74 -1.66 4.78
N LEU A 121 -8.93 -1.86 3.73
CA LEU A 121 -7.50 -2.11 3.83
C LEU A 121 -6.68 -1.03 3.12
N ILE A 122 -5.75 -0.39 3.84
CA ILE A 122 -4.71 0.41 3.22
C ILE A 122 -3.43 -0.42 3.07
N ILE A 123 -2.83 -0.35 1.89
CA ILE A 123 -1.54 -0.97 1.58
C ILE A 123 -0.58 0.14 1.15
N ALA A 124 0.35 0.47 2.02
CA ALA A 124 1.38 1.46 1.82
C ALA A 124 2.69 0.79 1.38
N SER A 125 3.38 1.31 0.36
CA SER A 125 4.65 0.76 -0.11
C SER A 125 5.75 1.81 -0.17
N GLN A 126 6.93 1.45 0.33
CA GLN A 126 8.15 2.26 0.18
C GLN A 126 8.73 2.22 -1.23
N ASN A 127 8.25 1.30 -2.08
CA ASN A 127 8.56 1.21 -3.50
C ASN A 127 7.34 1.57 -4.35
N ASP A 128 7.55 2.17 -5.52
CA ASP A 128 6.43 2.44 -6.45
C ASP A 128 5.92 1.14 -7.07
N THR A 129 6.77 0.11 -7.05
CA THR A 129 6.49 -1.22 -7.56
C THR A 129 6.11 -2.18 -6.44
N ILE A 130 5.02 -2.92 -6.62
CA ILE A 130 4.68 -4.11 -5.82
C ILE A 130 4.94 -5.35 -6.67
N LYS A 131 5.86 -6.19 -6.18
CA LYS A 131 6.30 -7.41 -6.88
C LYS A 131 5.55 -8.67 -6.46
N ASP A 132 4.84 -8.62 -5.32
CA ASP A 132 4.12 -9.76 -4.79
C ASP A 132 2.86 -10.04 -5.62
N LYS A 133 2.97 -11.00 -6.56
CA LYS A 133 1.87 -11.38 -7.45
C LYS A 133 0.71 -12.00 -6.69
N THR A 134 0.99 -12.74 -5.62
CA THR A 134 -0.02 -13.41 -4.79
C THR A 134 -0.92 -12.40 -4.10
N LEU A 135 -0.35 -11.33 -3.55
CA LEU A 135 -1.11 -10.22 -2.97
C LEU A 135 -1.99 -9.54 -4.02
N ILE A 136 -1.44 -9.19 -5.20
CA ILE A 136 -2.21 -8.50 -6.24
C ILE A 136 -3.35 -9.36 -6.77
N SER A 137 -3.11 -10.64 -7.04
CA SER A 137 -4.16 -11.60 -7.42
C SER A 137 -5.25 -11.69 -6.35
N TYR A 138 -4.85 -11.81 -5.08
CA TYR A 138 -5.80 -11.84 -3.97
C TYR A 138 -6.67 -10.58 -3.92
N LEU A 139 -6.11 -9.39 -4.06
CA LEU A 139 -6.87 -8.14 -4.03
C LEU A 139 -7.86 -7.99 -5.18
N ASN A 140 -7.53 -8.53 -6.36
CA ASN A 140 -8.41 -8.48 -7.53
C ASN A 140 -9.57 -9.51 -7.46
N GLU A 141 -9.36 -10.64 -6.77
CA GLU A 141 -10.30 -11.76 -6.74
C GLU A 141 -11.20 -11.77 -5.50
N ASN A 142 -10.82 -11.09 -4.42
CA ASN A 142 -11.49 -11.23 -3.12
C ASN A 142 -12.35 -10.01 -2.76
N GLU A 143 -13.39 -10.27 -1.99
CA GLU A 143 -14.31 -9.27 -1.48
C GLU A 143 -13.71 -8.52 -0.28
N LEU A 144 -12.77 -7.62 -0.50
CA LEU A 144 -12.58 -6.52 0.45
C LEU A 144 -13.72 -5.51 0.25
N ARG A 145 -14.19 -4.85 1.31
CA ARG A 145 -15.17 -3.75 1.14
C ARG A 145 -14.58 -2.65 0.27
N ALA A 146 -13.33 -2.31 0.55
CA ALA A 146 -12.49 -1.44 -0.26
C ALA A 146 -11.03 -1.67 0.10
N PHE A 147 -10.13 -1.39 -0.83
CA PHE A 147 -8.71 -1.26 -0.53
C PHE A 147 -8.11 -0.07 -1.28
N CYS A 148 -7.01 0.45 -0.76
CA CYS A 148 -6.22 1.47 -1.44
C CYS A 148 -4.75 1.09 -1.37
N ILE A 149 -4.06 1.16 -2.52
CA ILE A 149 -2.62 0.97 -2.61
C ILE A 149 -1.97 2.32 -2.87
N ARG A 150 -1.02 2.70 -2.02
CA ARG A 150 -0.32 4.00 -2.11
C ARG A 150 1.15 3.89 -1.70
N ARG A 151 1.89 4.97 -1.95
CA ARG A 151 3.22 5.21 -1.38
C ARG A 151 3.12 5.43 0.13
N THR A 152 4.15 5.04 0.88
CA THR A 152 4.24 5.31 2.33
C THR A 152 4.21 6.81 2.65
N THR A 153 3.63 7.15 3.80
CA THR A 153 3.70 8.49 4.38
C THR A 153 5.06 8.71 5.05
N GLN A 154 5.42 9.97 5.34
CA GLN A 154 6.64 10.27 6.09
C GLN A 154 6.62 9.60 7.47
N GLU A 155 5.45 9.52 8.10
CA GLU A 155 5.29 8.87 9.40
C GLU A 155 5.58 7.38 9.34
N GLU A 156 4.96 6.66 8.41
CA GLU A 156 5.17 5.22 8.25
C GLU A 156 6.64 4.89 7.99
N ASP A 157 7.29 5.62 7.10
CA ASP A 157 8.72 5.46 6.81
C ASP A 157 9.57 5.66 8.07
N THR A 158 9.24 6.69 8.85
CA THR A 158 9.97 7.04 10.05
C THR A 158 9.76 6.00 11.14
N VAL A 159 8.52 5.70 11.51
CA VAL A 159 8.19 4.77 12.59
C VAL A 159 8.70 3.36 12.26
N LEU A 160 8.61 2.91 11.01
CA LEU A 160 9.13 1.62 10.58
C LEU A 160 10.66 1.54 10.71
N LYS A 161 11.39 2.64 10.46
CA LYS A 161 12.84 2.70 10.69
C LYS A 161 13.16 2.44 12.16
N TYR A 162 12.51 3.15 13.09
CA TYR A 162 12.70 2.95 14.53
C TYR A 162 12.34 1.53 14.97
N LYS A 163 11.25 0.96 14.45
CA LYS A 163 10.85 -0.44 14.70
C LYS A 163 11.95 -1.42 14.29
N LYS A 164 12.52 -1.26 13.09
CA LYS A 164 13.54 -2.17 12.55
C LYS A 164 14.86 -2.11 13.31
N ASN A 165 15.23 -0.91 13.76
CA ASN A 165 16.48 -0.69 14.47
C ASN A 165 16.35 -0.93 15.99
N ASN A 166 15.14 -1.16 16.50
CA ASN A 166 14.86 -1.25 17.93
C ASN A 166 15.32 0.01 18.70
N GLU A 167 15.14 1.17 18.09
CA GLU A 167 15.52 2.47 18.65
C GLU A 167 14.36 3.10 19.44
N TYR A 168 14.69 3.91 20.45
CA TYR A 168 13.70 4.70 21.17
C TYR A 168 13.03 5.72 20.24
N TYR A 169 11.70 5.69 20.20
CA TYR A 169 10.90 6.57 19.33
C TYR A 169 10.18 7.65 20.14
N SER A 170 10.34 8.90 19.70
CA SER A 170 9.53 10.04 20.14
C SER A 170 9.26 10.95 18.95
N TYR A 171 7.99 11.10 18.56
CA TYR A 171 7.60 11.98 17.45
C TYR A 171 7.98 13.45 17.68
N LYS A 172 8.10 13.89 18.94
CA LYS A 172 8.55 15.25 19.30
C LYS A 172 10.01 15.51 18.93
N ASN A 173 10.82 14.45 18.82
CA ASN A 173 12.25 14.57 18.51
C ASN A 173 12.52 14.43 17.00
N ILE A 174 11.48 14.19 16.20
CA ILE A 174 11.60 14.02 14.75
C ILE A 174 11.36 15.37 14.08
N LYS A 175 12.27 15.75 13.17
CA LYS A 175 12.08 16.89 12.29
C LYS A 175 11.14 16.51 11.14
N TRP A 176 9.85 16.78 11.33
CA TRP A 176 8.82 16.53 10.34
C TRP A 176 8.87 17.53 9.18
N ASP A 177 8.57 17.06 7.97
CA ASP A 177 8.42 17.93 6.80
C ASP A 177 6.95 18.34 6.72
N GLN A 178 6.67 19.61 7.04
CA GLN A 178 5.31 20.14 7.11
C GLN A 178 4.57 20.12 5.76
N ASN A 179 5.28 19.93 4.64
CA ASN A 179 4.67 19.75 3.32
C ASN A 179 4.28 18.28 3.04
N ARG A 180 4.67 17.35 3.93
CA ARG A 180 4.46 15.91 3.78
C ARG A 180 3.64 15.29 4.91
N ILE A 181 3.39 16.04 5.99
CA ILE A 181 2.57 15.61 7.10
C ILE A 181 1.96 16.80 7.86
N ILE A 182 0.71 16.65 8.31
CA ILE A 182 0.01 17.62 9.14
C ILE A 182 0.09 17.17 10.60
N LEU A 183 0.92 17.83 11.40
CA LEU A 183 0.98 17.56 12.84
C LEU A 183 -0.24 18.17 13.57
N PRO A 184 -0.75 17.52 14.63
CA PRO A 184 -1.70 18.18 15.52
C PRO A 184 -1.00 19.39 16.13
N PHE A 185 -1.46 20.59 15.82
CA PHE A 185 -0.97 21.79 16.47
C PHE A 185 -1.21 21.63 17.98
N TYR A 186 -0.14 21.64 18.79
CA TYR A 186 -0.32 22.00 20.18
C TYR A 186 -0.87 23.42 20.15
N LYS A 187 -2.08 23.60 20.69
CA LYS A 187 -2.46 24.90 21.21
C LYS A 187 -1.40 25.18 22.29
N THR A 188 -0.35 25.90 21.95
CA THR A 188 0.55 26.44 22.97
C THR A 188 -0.34 27.33 23.82
N GLU A 189 -0.69 26.87 25.02
CA GLU A 189 -1.17 27.74 26.07
C GLU A 189 -0.14 28.85 26.19
N ALA A 190 -0.51 30.04 25.74
CA ALA A 190 0.26 31.24 25.99
C ALA A 190 0.39 31.35 27.51
N LYS A 191 1.61 31.21 28.02
CA LYS A 191 1.96 31.61 29.37
C LYS A 191 1.99 33.12 29.46
#